data_AF-K3WK90-F1
#
_entry.id   AF-K3WK90-F1
#
_cell.length_a   1.000
_cell.length_b   1.000
_cell.length_c   1.000
_cell.angle_alpha   90.00
_cell.angle_beta   90.00
_cell.angle_gamma   90.00
#
_symmetry.space_group_name_H-M   'P 1'
#
loop_
_entity.id
_entity.type
_entity.pdbx_description
1 polymer ?
#
loop_
_entity_poly.entity_id
_entity_poly.type
_entity_poly.pdbx_seq_one_letter_code
_entity_poly.pdbx_strand_id
1 'polypeptide(L)'
;MVARVKVWRKAREGATATTVTPAGSVSVSEEERILVLLVDDNFQYRSQRKRFCQLACEVDCGFGILHVDTPVALCRQRNAARDGVARVPDAVFERMVSVFEAPDGDQHACERPVKAIIPGPFLDAEMDAAGGDDAVEHAMDELVQQALASWRERRQLAAETQKKDRQKVK
;
A
#
# COMPACT_ATOMS: atom_id res chain seq x y z
N MET A 1 13.32 -15.03 -5.51
CA MET A 1 12.22 -14.07 -5.27
C MET A 1 12.62 -12.79 -5.97
N VAL A 2 11.94 -12.41 -7.05
CA VAL A 2 12.24 -11.17 -7.78
C VAL A 2 11.14 -10.19 -7.43
N ALA A 3 11.36 -9.40 -6.38
CA ALA A 3 10.45 -8.29 -6.06
C ALA A 3 10.57 -7.26 -7.19
N ARG A 4 9.46 -7.00 -7.89
CA ARG A 4 9.40 -5.90 -8.85
C ARG A 4 9.09 -4.63 -8.06
N VAL A 5 10.05 -3.72 -8.05
CA VAL A 5 9.91 -2.40 -7.44
C VAL A 5 9.37 -1.45 -8.50
N LYS A 6 8.16 -0.93 -8.29
CA LYS A 6 7.66 0.22 -9.05
C LYS A 6 7.74 1.46 -8.16
N VAL A 7 8.35 2.51 -8.70
CA VAL A 7 8.42 3.83 -8.07
C VAL A 7 7.28 4.66 -8.64
N TRP A 8 6.31 4.99 -7.80
CA TRP A 8 5.25 5.91 -8.18
C TRP A 8 5.59 7.31 -7.65
N ARG A 9 5.44 8.32 -8.51
CA ARG A 9 5.69 9.72 -8.21
C ARG A 9 4.41 10.51 -8.48
N LYS A 10 3.89 11.18 -7.47
CA LYS A 10 2.85 12.19 -7.63
C LYS A 10 3.33 13.52 -7.07
N ALA A 11 3.15 14.59 -7.85
CA ALA A 11 3.18 15.94 -7.35
C ALA A 11 1.84 16.21 -6.67
N ARG A 12 1.85 16.69 -5.41
CA ARG A 12 0.61 17.10 -4.75
C ARG A 12 0.18 18.45 -5.33
N GLU A 13 -0.76 18.45 -6.26
CA GLU A 13 -1.54 19.65 -6.56
C GLU A 13 -2.60 19.81 -5.47
N GLY A 14 -2.49 20.88 -4.67
CA GLY A 14 -3.51 21.21 -3.69
C GLY A 14 -2.99 21.67 -2.33
N ALA A 15 -2.14 22.70 -2.30
CA ALA A 15 -2.15 23.65 -1.20
C ALA A 15 -2.66 24.98 -1.79
N THR A 16 -3.97 25.21 -1.68
CA THR A 16 -4.59 26.51 -1.94
C THR A 16 -4.11 27.51 -0.87
N ALA A 17 -2.90 28.05 -1.08
CA ALA A 17 -2.47 29.25 -0.40
C ALA A 17 -2.86 30.43 -1.28
N THR A 18 -4.05 30.97 -1.04
CA THR A 18 -4.38 32.33 -1.44
C THR A 18 -3.37 33.27 -0.79
N THR A 19 -2.54 33.93 -1.58
CA THR A 19 -2.01 35.26 -1.25
C THR A 19 -1.65 35.98 -2.54
N VAL A 20 -2.49 36.97 -2.88
CA VAL A 20 -2.21 37.97 -3.91
C VAL A 20 -1.41 39.10 -3.26
N THR A 21 -0.16 39.34 -3.68
CA THR A 21 0.36 40.66 -4.15
C THR A 21 1.86 40.58 -4.53
N PRO A 22 2.38 41.51 -5.36
CA PRO A 22 3.38 41.20 -6.38
C PRO A 22 4.81 41.70 -6.06
N ALA A 23 5.71 41.26 -6.94
CA ALA A 23 7.08 41.73 -7.19
C ALA A 23 8.20 41.07 -6.37
N GLY A 24 8.99 40.25 -7.08
CA GLY A 24 10.36 39.91 -6.71
C GLY A 24 10.52 38.54 -6.08
N SER A 25 11.10 37.62 -6.85
CA SER A 25 11.44 36.21 -6.52
C SER A 25 10.24 35.30 -6.22
N VAL A 26 9.82 34.53 -7.23
CA VAL A 26 9.00 33.33 -7.02
C VAL A 26 9.85 32.33 -6.25
N SER A 27 9.69 32.28 -4.93
CA SER A 27 10.07 31.10 -4.16
C SER A 27 9.17 29.97 -4.62
N VAL A 28 9.72 29.06 -5.44
CA VAL A 28 9.07 27.78 -5.71
C VAL A 28 8.96 27.10 -4.36
N SER A 29 7.74 26.99 -3.82
CA SER A 29 7.48 26.19 -2.63
C SER A 29 8.03 24.80 -2.90
N GLU A 30 8.90 24.27 -2.05
CA GLU A 30 9.33 22.88 -2.13
C GLU A 30 8.09 22.00 -1.99
N GLU A 31 7.55 21.57 -3.12
CA GLU A 31 6.51 20.56 -3.18
C GLU A 31 7.05 19.32 -2.46
N GLU A 32 6.42 18.93 -1.35
CA GLU A 32 6.74 17.67 -0.67
C GLU A 32 6.51 16.51 -1.64
N ARG A 33 7.59 16.07 -2.29
CA ARG A 33 7.58 14.91 -3.19
C ARG A 33 7.45 13.65 -2.35
N ILE A 34 6.29 13.01 -2.42
CA ILE A 34 6.07 11.72 -1.77
C ILE A 34 6.57 10.62 -2.70
N LEU A 35 7.58 9.89 -2.25
CA LEU A 35 8.06 8.68 -2.92
C LEU A 35 7.28 7.47 -2.39
N VAL A 36 6.57 6.78 -3.28
CA VAL A 36 5.83 5.56 -2.94
C VAL A 36 6.56 4.35 -3.52
N LEU A 37 6.87 3.40 -2.64
CA LEU A 37 7.43 2.10 -3.00
C LEU A 37 6.32 1.06 -3.05
N LEU A 38 5.95 0.60 -4.25
CA LEU A 38 5.04 -0.52 -4.41
C LEU A 38 5.84 -1.81 -4.55
N VAL A 39 5.61 -2.76 -3.64
CA VAL A 39 6.21 -4.09 -3.68
C VAL A 39 5.14 -5.08 -4.14
N ASP A 40 5.27 -5.56 -5.36
CA ASP A 40 4.33 -6.50 -5.99
C ASP A 40 4.85 -7.94 -5.83
N ASP A 41 4.32 -8.63 -4.82
CA ASP A 41 4.59 -10.05 -4.54
C ASP A 41 3.33 -10.70 -3.93
N ASN A 42 3.27 -12.02 -3.88
CA ASN A 42 2.12 -12.74 -3.33
C ASN A 42 2.04 -12.67 -1.79
N PHE A 43 3.15 -12.32 -1.13
CA PHE A 43 3.27 -12.20 0.32
C PHE A 43 2.58 -13.29 1.12
N GLN A 44 2.79 -14.52 0.68
CA GLN A 44 2.05 -15.69 1.15
C GLN A 44 2.17 -15.91 2.67
N TYR A 45 3.35 -15.64 3.23
CA TYR A 45 3.59 -15.77 4.66
C TYR A 45 3.65 -14.40 5.33
N ARG A 46 3.06 -14.30 6.52
CA ARG A 46 3.16 -13.15 7.42
C ARG A 46 4.60 -12.72 7.67
N SER A 47 5.52 -13.68 7.82
CA SER A 47 6.94 -13.38 8.04
C SER A 47 7.57 -12.56 6.92
N GLN A 48 7.06 -12.67 5.69
CA GLN A 48 7.51 -11.87 4.55
C GLN A 48 7.04 -10.41 4.71
N ARG A 49 5.76 -10.19 5.05
CA ARG A 49 5.18 -8.86 5.27
C ARG A 49 5.79 -8.14 6.48
N LYS A 50 6.03 -8.88 7.57
CA LYS A 50 6.63 -8.36 8.80
C LYS A 50 7.98 -7.68 8.54
N ARG A 51 8.81 -8.23 7.64
CA ARG A 51 10.11 -7.62 7.28
C ARG A 51 9.95 -6.22 6.71
N PHE A 52 8.93 -5.99 5.90
CA PHE A 52 8.64 -4.66 5.34
C PHE A 52 8.04 -3.71 6.37
N CYS A 53 7.19 -4.18 7.30
CA CYS A 53 6.75 -3.33 8.41
C CYS A 53 7.94 -2.89 9.28
N GLN A 54 8.86 -3.81 9.58
CA GLN A 54 10.07 -3.50 10.35
C GLN A 54 10.96 -2.49 9.63
N LEU A 55 11.23 -2.73 8.34
CA LEU A 55 12.00 -1.79 7.52
C LEU A 55 11.35 -0.39 7.51
N ALA A 56 10.03 -0.32 7.35
CA ALA A 56 9.32 0.96 7.35
C ALA A 56 9.41 1.69 8.71
N CYS A 57 9.43 0.96 9.83
CA CYS A 57 9.70 1.53 11.14
C CYS A 57 11.15 2.03 11.26
N GLU A 58 12.13 1.28 10.76
CA GLU A 58 13.56 1.62 10.82
C GLU A 58 13.88 2.89 10.01
N VAL A 59 13.24 3.05 8.84
CA VAL A 59 13.43 4.22 7.98
C VAL A 59 12.39 5.33 8.20
N ASP A 60 11.56 5.20 9.23
CA ASP A 60 10.53 6.17 9.63
C ASP A 60 9.60 6.59 8.47
N CYS A 61 9.06 5.61 7.74
CA CYS A 61 8.13 5.85 6.65
C CYS A 61 6.74 5.22 6.87
N GLY A 62 5.78 5.67 6.05
CA GLY A 62 4.45 5.08 5.97
C GLY A 62 4.52 3.64 5.46
N PHE A 63 3.72 2.77 6.05
CA PHE A 63 3.58 1.38 5.64
C PHE A 63 2.11 1.05 5.44
N GLY A 64 1.83 0.25 4.42
CA GLY A 64 0.48 -0.20 4.13
C GLY A 64 0.49 -1.55 3.43
N ILE A 65 -0.57 -2.32 3.66
CA ILE A 65 -0.81 -3.57 2.93
C ILE A 65 -2.06 -3.37 2.08
N LEU A 66 -1.91 -3.66 0.79
CA LEU A 66 -3.03 -3.80 -0.13
C LEU A 66 -3.36 -5.29 -0.26
N HIS A 67 -4.49 -5.72 0.29
CA HIS A 67 -4.92 -7.11 0.23
C HIS A 67 -5.94 -7.29 -0.91
N VAL A 68 -5.60 -8.09 -1.92
CA VAL A 68 -6.55 -8.39 -3.01
C VAL A 68 -7.29 -9.67 -2.68
N ASP A 69 -8.42 -9.53 -1.98
CA ASP A 69 -9.22 -10.65 -1.48
C ASP A 69 -10.05 -11.26 -2.62
N THR A 70 -9.45 -12.19 -3.35
CA THR A 70 -10.04 -12.85 -4.51
C THR A 70 -10.42 -14.28 -4.15
N PRO A 71 -11.66 -14.72 -4.44
CA PRO A 71 -12.04 -16.12 -4.22
C PRO A 71 -11.08 -17.11 -4.89
N VAL A 72 -10.69 -18.15 -4.16
CA VAL A 72 -9.73 -19.17 -4.65
C VAL A 72 -10.17 -19.80 -5.98
N ALA A 73 -11.47 -20.04 -6.16
CA ALA A 73 -12.02 -20.58 -7.40
C ALA A 73 -11.73 -19.67 -8.61
N LEU A 74 -11.90 -18.35 -8.44
CA LEU A 74 -11.60 -17.37 -9.48
C LEU A 74 -10.10 -17.26 -9.74
N CYS A 75 -9.28 -17.28 -8.69
CA CYS A 75 -7.82 -17.33 -8.82
C CYS A 75 -7.35 -18.55 -9.62
N ARG A 76 -7.96 -19.72 -9.36
CA ARG A 76 -7.67 -20.96 -10.08
C ARG A 76 -8.07 -20.87 -11.54
N GLN A 77 -9.28 -20.38 -11.82
CA GLN A 77 -9.74 -20.15 -13.20
C GLN A 77 -8.78 -19.23 -13.96
N ARG A 78 -8.38 -18.11 -13.34
CA ARG A 78 -7.41 -17.17 -13.92
C ARG A 78 -6.03 -17.79 -14.13
N ASN A 79 -5.58 -18.63 -13.20
CA ASN A 79 -4.32 -19.34 -13.35
C ASN A 79 -4.34 -20.37 -14.49
N ALA A 80 -5.46 -21.08 -14.66
CA ALA A 80 -5.65 -22.03 -15.76
C ALA A 80 -5.62 -21.35 -17.14
N ALA A 81 -6.05 -20.09 -17.22
CA ALA A 81 -6.02 -19.28 -18.44
C ALA A 81 -4.65 -18.63 -18.75
N ARG A 82 -3.62 -18.82 -17.90
CA ARG A 82 -2.26 -18.33 -18.19
C ARG A 82 -1.51 -19.31 -19.08
N ASP A 83 -0.69 -18.77 -19.98
CA ASP A 83 0.14 -19.57 -20.88
C ASP A 83 1.57 -19.78 -20.37
N GLY A 84 2.15 -20.91 -20.77
CA GLY A 84 3.59 -21.21 -20.63
C GLY A 84 4.11 -21.08 -19.20
N VAL A 85 5.25 -20.38 -19.05
CA VAL A 85 5.96 -20.21 -17.77
C VAL A 85 5.24 -19.30 -16.77
N ALA A 86 4.22 -18.56 -17.21
CA ALA A 86 3.42 -17.72 -16.31
C ALA A 86 2.34 -18.52 -15.57
N ARG A 87 1.99 -19.73 -16.06
CA ARG A 87 1.05 -20.63 -15.39
C ARG A 87 1.73 -21.33 -14.22
N VAL A 88 1.14 -21.20 -13.04
CA VAL A 88 1.56 -21.97 -11.87
C VAL A 88 0.97 -23.39 -11.98
N PRO A 89 1.76 -24.48 -11.84
CA PRO A 89 1.22 -25.84 -11.84
C PRO A 89 0.19 -26.05 -10.74
N ASP A 90 -0.85 -26.86 -10.99
CA ASP A 90 -1.99 -26.98 -10.06
C ASP A 90 -1.57 -27.46 -8.67
N ALA A 91 -0.68 -28.46 -8.58
CA ALA A 91 -0.16 -28.92 -7.30
C ALA A 91 0.57 -27.82 -6.50
N VAL A 92 1.26 -26.91 -7.21
CA VAL A 92 1.94 -25.76 -6.59
C VAL A 92 0.90 -24.74 -6.14
N PHE A 93 -0.13 -24.46 -6.96
CA PHE A 93 -1.22 -23.56 -6.61
C PHE A 93 -1.98 -24.03 -5.36
N GLU A 94 -2.30 -25.33 -5.27
CA GLU A 94 -2.96 -25.89 -4.09
C GLU A 94 -2.13 -25.71 -2.83
N ARG A 95 -0.83 -25.99 -2.92
CA ARG A 95 0.10 -25.75 -1.83
C ARG A 95 0.17 -24.27 -1.48
N MET A 96 0.10 -23.39 -2.47
CA MET A 96 0.10 -21.95 -2.25
C MET A 96 -1.13 -21.51 -1.44
N VAL A 97 -2.31 -22.01 -1.81
CA VAL A 97 -3.56 -21.75 -1.09
C VAL A 97 -3.50 -22.31 0.33
N SER A 98 -3.01 -23.55 0.50
CA SER A 98 -3.06 -24.23 1.80
C SER A 98 -2.20 -23.58 2.89
N VAL A 99 -1.15 -22.85 2.51
CA VAL A 99 -0.26 -22.17 3.49
C VAL A 99 -0.34 -20.64 3.40
N PHE A 100 -1.34 -20.10 2.70
CA PHE A 100 -1.57 -18.67 2.65
C PHE A 100 -2.05 -18.15 4.01
N GLU A 101 -1.35 -17.13 4.52
CA GLU A 101 -1.68 -16.46 5.77
C GLU A 101 -2.25 -15.08 5.46
N ALA A 102 -3.58 -14.93 5.47
CA ALA A 102 -4.23 -13.64 5.22
C ALA A 102 -3.75 -12.56 6.20
N PRO A 103 -3.69 -11.27 5.81
CA PRO A 103 -3.36 -10.19 6.73
C PRO A 103 -4.38 -10.10 7.88
N ASP A 104 -3.90 -10.11 9.12
CA ASP A 104 -4.71 -10.00 10.34
C ASP A 104 -4.31 -8.75 11.14
N GLY A 105 -5.07 -7.67 10.93
CA GLY A 105 -4.86 -6.39 11.61
C GLY A 105 -5.27 -6.35 13.07
N ASP A 106 -6.04 -7.33 13.54
CA ASP A 106 -6.54 -7.36 14.91
C ASP A 106 -5.50 -7.98 15.84
N GLN A 107 -4.85 -9.06 15.39
CA GLN A 107 -3.74 -9.66 16.12
C GLN A 107 -2.43 -8.90 15.92
N HIS A 108 -2.25 -8.29 14.75
CA HIS A 108 -0.99 -7.68 14.34
C HIS A 108 -1.23 -6.30 13.75
N ALA A 109 -1.05 -5.24 14.55
CA ALA A 109 -1.31 -3.87 14.13
C ALA A 109 -0.58 -3.46 12.82
N CYS A 110 0.65 -3.97 12.63
CA CYS A 110 1.42 -3.82 11.38
C CYS A 110 0.74 -4.44 10.14
N GLU A 111 -0.16 -5.41 10.32
CA GLU A 111 -0.82 -6.14 9.24
C GLU A 111 -2.24 -5.66 8.96
N ARG A 112 -2.69 -4.60 9.63
CA ARG A 112 -3.98 -3.98 9.32
C ARG A 112 -3.96 -3.53 7.86
N PRO A 113 -4.77 -4.15 6.98
CA PRO A 113 -4.77 -3.77 5.59
C PRO A 113 -5.27 -2.34 5.48
N VAL A 114 -4.61 -1.58 4.61
CA VAL A 114 -5.03 -0.22 4.27
C VAL A 114 -6.26 -0.28 3.37
N LYS A 115 -6.28 -1.25 2.45
CA LYS A 115 -7.46 -1.52 1.63
C LYS A 115 -7.52 -3.00 1.27
N ALA A 116 -8.72 -3.57 1.39
CA ALA A 116 -9.04 -4.84 0.76
C ALA A 116 -9.72 -4.55 -0.59
N ILE A 117 -9.17 -5.07 -1.69
CA ILE A 117 -9.81 -5.02 -3.00
C ILE A 117 -10.50 -6.37 -3.22
N ILE A 118 -11.82 -6.35 -3.31
CA ILE A 118 -12.63 -7.48 -3.76
C ILE A 118 -12.77 -7.33 -5.27
N PRO A 119 -12.16 -8.19 -6.10
CA PRO A 119 -12.35 -8.08 -7.54
C PRO A 119 -13.80 -8.35 -7.89
N GLY A 120 -14.40 -7.47 -8.70
CA GLY A 120 -15.73 -7.71 -9.25
C GLY A 120 -15.79 -8.99 -10.11
N PRO A 121 -16.99 -9.55 -10.32
CA PRO A 121 -17.18 -10.64 -11.27
C PRO A 121 -16.69 -10.17 -12.64
N PHE A 122 -15.89 -11.00 -13.29
CA PHE A 122 -15.35 -10.75 -14.62
C PHE A 122 -16.52 -10.84 -15.60
N LEU A 123 -17.18 -9.72 -15.87
CA LEU A 123 -17.91 -9.58 -17.12
C LEU A 123 -16.87 -9.22 -18.17
N ASP A 124 -16.73 -10.09 -19.14
CA ASP A 124 -16.03 -9.85 -20.40
C ASP A 124 -16.66 -8.62 -21.06
N ALA A 125 -16.20 -7.43 -20.72
CA ALA A 125 -16.57 -6.21 -21.39
C ALA A 125 -15.38 -5.25 -21.32
N GLU A 126 -14.81 -4.98 -22.49
CA GLU A 126 -14.16 -3.71 -22.77
C GLU A 126 -15.08 -2.60 -22.25
N MET A 127 -14.78 -2.08 -21.06
CA MET A 127 -15.50 -0.96 -20.48
C MET A 127 -14.47 0.14 -20.25
N ASP A 128 -14.37 0.96 -21.29
CA ASP A 128 -13.77 2.29 -21.37
C ASP A 128 -12.40 2.49 -20.70
N ALA A 129 -11.36 2.39 -21.55
CA ALA A 129 -9.98 2.79 -21.26
C ALA A 129 -9.82 4.28 -20.82
N ALA A 130 -10.90 5.06 -20.78
CA ALA A 130 -10.91 6.46 -20.34
C ALA A 130 -11.19 6.64 -18.83
N GLY A 131 -11.71 5.63 -18.11
CA GLY A 131 -12.05 5.73 -16.67
C GLY A 131 -11.18 4.89 -15.73
N GLY A 132 -10.28 4.07 -16.29
CA GLY A 132 -9.44 3.15 -15.52
C GLY A 132 -8.26 3.82 -14.80
N ASP A 133 -7.68 4.87 -15.41
CA ASP A 133 -6.50 5.54 -14.87
C ASP A 133 -6.87 6.39 -13.63
N ASP A 134 -7.97 7.13 -13.70
CA ASP A 134 -8.52 7.91 -12.57
C ASP A 134 -8.88 7.01 -11.38
N ALA A 135 -9.43 5.83 -11.62
CA ALA A 135 -9.80 4.89 -10.56
C ALA A 135 -8.57 4.29 -9.86
N VAL A 136 -7.52 3.96 -10.63
CA VAL A 136 -6.24 3.48 -10.09
C VAL A 136 -5.55 4.59 -9.31
N GLU A 137 -5.52 5.81 -9.85
CA GLU A 137 -4.93 6.96 -9.20
C GLU A 137 -5.65 7.29 -7.88
N HIS A 138 -6.98 7.29 -7.88
CA HIS A 138 -7.77 7.49 -6.66
C HIS A 138 -7.50 6.41 -5.61
N ALA A 139 -7.41 5.13 -6.02
CA ALA A 139 -7.07 4.05 -5.10
C ALA A 139 -5.65 4.19 -4.52
N MET A 140 -4.69 4.65 -5.33
CA MET A 140 -3.33 4.93 -4.87
C MET A 140 -3.27 6.11 -3.92
N ASP A 141 -4.03 7.19 -4.18
CA ASP A 141 -4.13 8.33 -3.28
C ASP A 141 -4.70 7.93 -1.91
N GLU A 142 -5.78 7.13 -1.90
CA GLU A 142 -6.36 6.61 -0.67
C GLU A 142 -5.35 5.77 0.12
N LEU A 143 -4.61 4.88 -0.56
CA LEU A 143 -3.55 4.07 0.05
C LEU A 143 -2.47 4.95 0.69
N VAL A 144 -2.03 5.99 -0.03
CA VAL A 144 -1.00 6.92 0.45
C VAL A 144 -1.50 7.74 1.64
N GLN A 145 -2.72 8.29 1.58
CA GLN A 145 -3.29 9.08 2.68
C GLN A 145 -3.40 8.24 3.96
N GLN A 146 -3.88 7.01 3.85
CA GLN A 146 -4.01 6.13 5.00
C GLN A 146 -2.66 5.71 5.57
N ALA A 147 -1.68 5.34 4.72
CA ALA A 147 -0.33 5.01 5.17
C ALA A 147 0.34 6.19 5.90
N LEU A 148 0.13 7.42 5.41
CA LEU A 148 0.59 8.65 6.06
C LEU A 148 -0.13 8.92 7.38
N ALA A 149 -1.44 8.72 7.45
CA ALA A 149 -2.22 8.88 8.67
C ALA A 149 -1.73 7.92 9.77
N SER A 150 -1.61 6.62 9.46
CA SER A 150 -1.10 5.62 10.39
C SER A 150 0.35 5.88 10.82
N TRP A 151 1.18 6.45 9.94
CA TRP A 151 2.53 6.89 10.32
C TRP A 151 2.51 8.08 11.29
N ARG A 152 1.68 9.10 11.03
CA ARG A 152 1.52 10.27 11.92
C ARG A 152 1.03 9.86 13.31
N GLU A 153 0.05 8.96 13.37
CA GLU A 153 -0.46 8.41 14.64
C GLU A 153 0.63 7.70 15.44
N ARG A 154 1.42 6.82 14.80
CA ARG A 154 2.56 6.14 15.45
C ARG A 154 3.57 7.12 16.04
N ARG A 155 3.87 8.20 15.32
CA ARG A 155 4.80 9.26 15.80
C ARG A 155 4.23 10.03 16.98
N GLN A 156 2.94 10.38 16.94
CA GLN A 156 2.28 11.07 18.05
C GLN A 156 2.30 10.21 19.31
N LEU A 157 1.94 8.92 19.21
CA LEU A 157 1.95 7.99 20.33
C LEU A 157 3.36 7.79 20.92
N ALA A 158 4.38 7.69 20.07
CA ALA A 158 5.77 7.59 20.51
C ALA A 158 6.22 8.86 21.26
N ALA A 159 5.86 10.05 20.77
CA ALA A 159 6.19 11.31 21.41
C ALA A 159 5.47 11.48 22.77
N GLU A 160 4.22 11.05 22.89
CA GLU A 160 3.48 11.03 24.15
C GLU A 160 4.09 10.07 25.18
N THR A 161 4.49 8.88 24.73
CA THR A 161 5.16 7.89 25.58
C THR A 161 6.47 8.44 26.13
N GLN A 162 7.30 9.06 25.29
CA GLN A 162 8.54 9.71 25.72
C GLN A 162 8.31 10.85 26.72
N LYS A 163 7.24 11.65 26.56
CA LYS A 163 6.88 12.71 27.52
C LYS A 163 6.48 12.13 28.87
N LYS A 164 5.69 11.05 28.89
CA LYS A 164 5.28 10.36 30.13
C LYS A 164 6.47 9.78 30.88
N ASP A 165 7.41 9.16 30.17
CA ASP A 165 8.61 8.59 30.79
C ASP A 165 9.52 9.67 31.37
N ARG A 166 9.68 10.81 30.69
CA ARG A 166 10.42 11.98 31.21
C ARG A 166 9.78 12.61 32.45
N GLN A 167 8.46 12.51 32.61
CA GLN A 167 7.74 13.01 33.77
C GLN A 167 7.79 12.05 34.97
N LYS A 168 7.95 10.74 34.76
CA LYS A 168 8.06 9.73 35.83
C LYS A 168 9.45 9.67 36.50
N VAL A 169 10.47 10.26 35.88
CA VAL A 169 11.86 10.28 36.37
C VAL A 169 12.15 11.55 37.20
N LYS A 170 11.19 12.48 37.30
CA LYS A 170 11.25 13.66 38.17
C LYS A 170 10.42 13.45 39.43
#